data_AF-A0A2E8K1R5-F1
#
_entry.id   AF-A0A2E8K1R5-F1
#
_cell.length_a   1.000
_cell.length_b   1.000
_cell.length_c   1.000
_cell.angle_alpha   90.00
_cell.angle_beta   90.00
_cell.angle_gamma   90.00
#
_symmetry.space_group_name_H-M   'P 1'
#
loop_
_entity.id
_entity.type
_entity.pdbx_description
1 polymer ?
#
loop_
_entity_poly.entity_id
_entity_poly.type
_entity_poly.pdbx_seq_one_letter_code
_entity_poly.pdbx_strand_id
1 'polypeptide(L)'
;MSTAIYKKGQGFWTRQMSTVAAAVLTLLGAIWISDQFRGSDWFGLQPIYWRAIAGVVWCAIFGLLIYSFIWVKPRSVDFLVATETEMKKVNWSTQHEIFGSTVVVILLAAGIAGFCRIFDYVFLLLFTSIKVLDA
;
A
#
# COMPACT_ATOMS: atom_id res chain seq x y z
N MET A 1 1.42 22.19 -28.89
CA MET A 1 0.60 20.97 -28.78
C MET A 1 -0.39 21.19 -27.65
N SER A 2 -1.69 21.04 -27.89
CA SER A 2 -2.68 21.22 -26.81
C SER A 2 -2.41 20.19 -25.71
N THR A 3 -2.09 20.65 -24.50
CA THR A 3 -1.97 19.84 -23.28
C THR A 3 -3.36 19.39 -22.80
N ALA A 4 -4.21 18.99 -23.75
CA ALA A 4 -5.53 18.48 -23.46
C ALA A 4 -5.38 17.10 -22.80
N ILE A 5 -5.97 16.96 -21.60
CA ILE A 5 -6.11 15.68 -20.91
C ILE A 5 -6.59 14.63 -21.91
N TYR A 6 -5.87 13.52 -22.00
CA TYR A 6 -6.20 12.43 -22.90
C TYR A 6 -7.48 11.72 -22.43
N LYS A 7 -8.42 11.49 -23.35
CA LYS A 7 -9.77 10.89 -23.10
C LYS A 7 -10.48 11.47 -21.88
N LYS A 8 -10.80 12.78 -21.92
CA LYS A 8 -11.64 13.44 -20.90
C LYS A 8 -13.01 12.74 -20.83
N GLY A 9 -13.34 12.15 -19.69
CA GLY A 9 -14.65 11.53 -19.42
C GLY A 9 -14.67 10.00 -19.28
N GLN A 10 -13.60 9.29 -19.66
CA GLN A 10 -13.46 7.85 -19.44
C GLN A 10 -12.48 7.56 -18.31
N GLY A 11 -12.73 6.49 -17.53
CA GLY A 11 -11.81 6.10 -16.46
C GLY A 11 -11.92 6.95 -15.19
N PHE A 12 -13.00 7.73 -15.01
CA PHE A 12 -13.03 8.82 -14.02
C PHE A 12 -12.76 8.32 -12.60
N TRP A 13 -13.52 7.31 -12.16
CA TRP A 13 -13.39 6.78 -10.80
C TRP A 13 -12.04 6.11 -10.57
N THR A 14 -11.57 5.28 -11.49
CA THR A 14 -10.27 4.60 -11.36
C THR A 14 -9.13 5.62 -11.33
N ARG A 15 -9.13 6.63 -12.20
CA ARG A 15 -8.10 7.68 -12.23
C ARG A 15 -8.11 8.54 -10.98
N GLN A 16 -9.29 8.92 -10.49
CA GLN A 16 -9.42 9.73 -9.29
C GLN A 16 -8.96 8.95 -8.05
N MET A 17 -9.39 7.69 -7.89
CA MET A 17 -8.99 6.86 -6.77
C MET A 17 -7.48 6.56 -6.77
N SER A 18 -6.88 6.28 -7.94
CA SER A 18 -5.43 6.15 -8.06
C SER A 18 -4.68 7.45 -7.75
N THR A 19 -5.23 8.61 -8.14
CA THR A 19 -4.64 9.91 -7.82
C THR A 19 -4.68 10.17 -6.32
N VAL A 20 -5.81 9.89 -5.65
CA VAL A 20 -5.95 10.05 -4.20
C VAL A 20 -5.00 9.11 -3.47
N ALA A 21 -4.95 7.83 -3.84
CA ALA A 21 -4.04 6.87 -3.22
C ALA A 21 -2.57 7.29 -3.36
N ALA A 22 -2.17 7.70 -4.57
CA ALA A 22 -0.81 8.17 -4.83
C ALA A 22 -0.49 9.49 -4.11
N ALA A 23 -1.47 10.39 -3.98
CA ALA A 23 -1.32 11.63 -3.23
C ALA A 23 -1.11 11.35 -1.74
N VAL A 24 -1.89 10.44 -1.14
CA VAL A 24 -1.71 10.04 0.26
C VAL A 24 -0.32 9.45 0.48
N LEU A 25 0.14 8.54 -0.39
CA LEU A 25 1.49 7.98 -0.31
C LEU A 25 2.57 9.06 -0.44
N THR A 26 2.38 10.04 -1.33
CA THR A 26 3.31 11.15 -1.51
C THR A 26 3.39 12.02 -0.26
N LEU A 27 2.26 12.32 0.37
CA LEU A 27 2.20 13.10 1.61
C LEU A 27 2.86 12.36 2.78
N LEU A 28 2.60 11.05 2.94
CA LEU A 28 3.26 10.24 3.95
C LEU A 28 4.78 10.17 3.71
N GLY A 29 5.20 10.04 2.45
CA GLY A 29 6.61 10.11 2.07
C GLY A 29 7.23 11.48 2.35
N ALA A 30 6.48 12.57 2.18
CA ALA A 30 6.94 13.92 2.48
C ALA A 30 7.18 14.13 4.00
N ILE A 31 6.33 13.55 4.85
CA ILE A 31 6.55 13.55 6.30
C ILE A 31 7.83 12.77 6.63
N TRP A 32 7.96 11.55 6.07
CA TRP A 32 9.12 10.70 6.30
C TRP A 32 10.44 11.33 5.86
N ILE A 33 10.49 11.95 4.68
CA ILE A 33 11.72 12.60 4.17
C ILE A 33 12.06 13.84 4.99
N SER A 34 11.05 14.58 5.46
CA SER A 34 11.27 15.75 6.34
C SER A 34 11.87 15.35 7.69
N ASP A 35 11.58 14.14 8.18
CA ASP A 35 12.15 13.65 9.44
C ASP A 35 13.62 13.22 9.33
N GLN A 36 14.10 12.87 8.13
CA GLN A 36 15.52 12.56 7.91
C GLN A 36 16.44 13.78 8.11
N PHE A 37 15.88 14.99 7.99
CA PHE A 37 16.60 16.26 8.04
C PHE A 37 16.50 16.99 9.40
N ARG A 38 16.15 16.27 10.47
CA ARG A 38 15.97 16.85 11.82
C ARG A 38 17.24 17.43 12.45
N GLY A 39 18.42 16.90 12.09
CA GLY A 39 19.70 17.29 12.72
C GLY A 39 20.75 17.85 11.76
N SER A 40 20.35 18.25 10.55
CA SER A 40 21.27 18.70 9.51
C SER A 40 21.35 20.24 9.47
N ASP A 41 22.44 20.80 9.97
CA ASP A 41 22.77 22.23 9.84
C ASP A 41 23.61 22.50 8.58
N TRP A 42 23.11 22.04 7.43
CA TRP A 42 23.82 22.19 6.17
C TRP A 42 23.73 23.65 5.71
N PHE A 43 24.89 24.23 5.34
CA PHE A 43 25.04 25.62 4.89
C PHE A 43 24.63 26.69 5.91
N GLY A 44 24.60 26.37 7.21
CA GLY A 44 24.25 27.33 8.27
C GLY A 44 22.77 27.76 8.27
N LEU A 45 21.93 27.07 7.50
CA LEU A 45 20.48 27.26 7.53
C LEU A 45 19.89 26.49 8.72
N GLN A 46 18.90 27.09 9.39
CA GLN A 46 18.20 26.41 10.48
C GLN A 46 17.51 25.14 9.95
N PRO A 47 17.48 24.03 10.74
CA PRO A 47 16.92 22.75 10.31
C PRO A 47 15.47 22.83 9.80
N ILE A 48 14.69 23.81 10.29
CA ILE A 48 13.31 24.02 9.87
C ILE A 48 13.17 24.28 8.36
N TYR A 49 14.10 25.04 7.76
CA TYR A 49 14.05 25.36 6.34
C TYR A 49 14.34 24.13 5.49
N TRP A 50 15.30 23.31 5.90
CA TRP A 50 15.67 22.12 5.14
C TRP A 50 14.57 21.05 5.16
N ARG A 51 13.86 20.91 6.29
CA ARG A 51 12.66 20.08 6.41
C ARG A 51 11.55 20.52 5.45
N ALA A 52 11.30 21.83 5.38
CA ALA A 52 10.28 22.39 4.49
C ALA A 52 10.66 22.23 3.01
N ILE A 53 11.91 22.54 2.65
CA ILE A 53 12.41 22.41 1.28
C ILE A 53 12.34 20.96 0.81
N ALA A 54 12.83 20.01 1.62
CA ALA A 54 12.81 18.59 1.28
C ALA A 54 11.38 18.08 1.05
N GLY A 55 10.43 18.44 1.92
CA GLY A 55 9.03 18.06 1.77
C GLY A 55 8.37 18.65 0.53
N VAL A 56 8.60 19.94 0.24
CA VAL A 56 8.03 20.62 -0.93
C VAL A 56 8.60 20.04 -2.23
N VAL A 57 9.92 19.85 -2.30
CA VAL A 57 10.58 19.26 -3.49
C VAL A 57 10.07 17.84 -3.73
N TRP A 58 9.92 17.05 -2.67
CA TRP A 58 9.34 15.70 -2.76
C TRP A 58 7.92 15.73 -3.35
N CYS A 59 7.04 16.54 -2.77
CA CYS A 59 5.66 16.68 -3.25
C CYS A 59 5.60 17.20 -4.70
N ALA A 60 6.47 18.14 -5.08
CA ALA A 60 6.50 18.68 -6.43
C ALA A 60 6.92 17.62 -7.46
N ILE A 61 8.00 16.89 -7.20
CA ILE A 61 8.50 15.84 -8.10
C ILE A 61 7.47 14.73 -8.25
N PHE A 62 7.02 14.15 -7.14
CA PHE A 62 6.07 13.04 -7.17
C PHE A 62 4.69 13.47 -7.66
N GLY A 63 4.23 14.67 -7.33
CA GLY A 63 2.98 15.22 -7.85
C GLY A 63 2.99 15.35 -9.38
N LEU A 64 4.08 15.86 -9.96
CA LEU A 64 4.25 15.94 -11.41
C LEU A 64 4.33 14.56 -12.07
N LEU A 65 5.03 13.61 -11.45
CA LEU A 65 5.12 12.23 -11.95
C LEU A 65 3.76 11.54 -11.96
N ILE A 66 2.99 11.68 -10.86
CA ILE A 66 1.63 11.13 -10.73
C ILE A 66 0.72 11.75 -11.79
N TYR A 67 0.75 13.08 -11.96
CA TYR A 67 -0.03 13.78 -12.97
C TYR A 67 0.31 13.28 -14.38
N SER A 68 1.60 13.19 -14.71
CA SER A 68 2.06 12.70 -16.02
C SER A 68 1.62 11.25 -16.27
N PHE A 69 1.73 10.38 -15.27
CA PHE A 69 1.39 8.97 -15.40
C PHE A 69 -0.11 8.72 -15.50
N ILE A 70 -0.94 9.37 -14.67
CA ILE A 70 -2.39 9.09 -14.58
C ILE A 70 -3.19 9.89 -15.62
N TRP A 71 -2.75 11.10 -15.97
CA TRP A 71 -3.57 12.03 -16.76
C TRP A 71 -3.07 12.31 -18.17
N VAL A 72 -1.76 12.16 -18.42
CA VAL A 72 -1.15 12.56 -19.70
C VAL A 72 -0.72 11.36 -20.53
N LYS A 73 -0.07 10.37 -19.92
CA LYS A 73 0.52 9.23 -20.64
C LYS A 73 -0.56 8.30 -21.20
N PRO A 74 -0.69 8.16 -22.54
CA PRO A 74 -1.83 7.47 -23.15
C PRO A 74 -1.91 5.98 -22.78
N ARG A 75 -0.77 5.27 -22.74
CA ARG A 75 -0.72 3.85 -22.35
C ARG A 75 -1.27 3.61 -20.93
N SER A 76 -0.93 4.48 -19.99
CA SER A 76 -1.39 4.37 -18.61
C SER A 76 -2.87 4.71 -18.50
N VAL A 77 -3.33 5.74 -19.21
CA VAL A 77 -4.76 6.11 -19.24
C VAL A 77 -5.59 4.99 -19.86
N ASP A 78 -5.17 4.44 -20.99
CA ASP A 78 -5.88 3.35 -21.67
C ASP A 78 -5.95 2.09 -20.80
N PHE A 79 -4.88 1.78 -20.06
CA PHE A 79 -4.89 0.72 -19.06
C PHE A 79 -5.93 0.99 -17.95
N LEU A 80 -5.91 2.17 -17.32
CA LEU A 80 -6.85 2.49 -16.23
C LEU A 80 -8.32 2.48 -16.69
N VAL A 81 -8.59 2.90 -17.91
CA VAL A 81 -9.93 2.84 -18.53
C VAL A 81 -10.35 1.39 -18.79
N ALA A 82 -9.44 0.56 -19.31
CA ALA A 82 -9.71 -0.87 -19.49
C ALA A 82 -9.95 -1.57 -18.15
N THR A 83 -9.16 -1.25 -17.12
CA THR A 83 -9.37 -1.77 -15.76
C THR A 83 -10.73 -1.39 -15.20
N GLU A 84 -11.19 -0.14 -15.37
CA GLU A 84 -12.56 0.24 -14.95
C GLU A 84 -13.62 -0.63 -15.64
N THR A 85 -13.43 -0.88 -16.94
CA THR A 85 -14.36 -1.68 -17.74
C THR A 85 -14.37 -3.15 -17.30
N GLU A 86 -13.20 -3.73 -16.99
CA GLU A 86 -13.12 -5.09 -16.45
C GLU A 86 -13.70 -5.19 -15.04
N MET A 87 -13.47 -4.20 -14.18
CA MET A 87 -14.03 -4.18 -12.82
C MET A 87 -15.55 -4.10 -12.80
N LYS A 88 -16.18 -3.48 -13.81
CA LYS A 88 -17.65 -3.49 -13.95
C LYS A 88 -18.24 -4.88 -14.28
N LYS A 89 -17.42 -5.81 -14.77
CA LYS A 89 -17.84 -7.19 -15.04
C LYS A 89 -17.75 -8.07 -13.80
N VAL A 90 -17.05 -7.63 -12.76
CA VAL A 90 -16.87 -8.39 -11.53
C VAL A 90 -18.15 -8.30 -10.71
N ASN A 91 -18.82 -9.43 -10.55
CA ASN A 91 -19.90 -9.57 -9.58
C ASN A 91 -19.29 -9.58 -8.18
N TRP A 92 -19.63 -8.60 -7.35
CA TRP A 92 -19.22 -8.60 -5.96
C TRP A 92 -20.02 -9.67 -5.20
N SER A 93 -19.30 -10.53 -4.47
CA SER A 93 -19.91 -11.58 -3.65
C SER A 93 -20.90 -11.02 -2.65
N THR A 94 -21.98 -11.76 -2.42
CA THR A 94 -22.98 -11.38 -1.42
C THR A 94 -22.41 -11.53 -0.01
N GLN A 95 -22.96 -10.78 0.96
CA GLN A 95 -22.50 -10.83 2.36
C GLN A 95 -22.50 -12.25 2.95
N HIS A 96 -23.42 -13.12 2.50
CA HIS A 96 -23.49 -14.50 2.95
C HIS A 96 -22.33 -15.36 2.42
N GLU A 97 -21.95 -15.17 1.15
CA GLU A 97 -20.78 -15.83 0.56
C GLU A 97 -19.48 -15.40 1.25
N ILE A 98 -19.34 -14.10 1.54
CA ILE A 98 -18.16 -13.56 2.24
C ILE A 98 -18.05 -14.19 3.63
N PHE A 99 -19.15 -14.27 4.38
CA PHE A 99 -19.16 -14.89 5.70
C PHE A 99 -18.83 -16.38 5.63
N GLY A 100 -19.44 -17.11 4.68
CA GLY A 100 -19.15 -18.52 4.46
C GLY A 100 -17.67 -18.77 4.14
N SER A 101 -17.09 -17.99 3.23
CA SER A 101 -15.67 -18.10 2.88
C SER A 101 -14.76 -17.75 4.06
N THR A 102 -15.10 -16.72 4.84
CA THR A 102 -14.27 -16.29 5.97
C THR A 102 -14.26 -17.32 7.10
N VAL A 103 -15.42 -17.91 7.43
CA VAL A 103 -15.52 -18.95 8.47
C VAL A 103 -14.69 -20.18 8.10
N VAL A 104 -14.75 -20.63 6.85
CA VAL A 104 -13.95 -21.80 6.39
C VAL A 104 -12.46 -21.53 6.56
N VAL A 105 -11.98 -20.34 6.16
CA VAL A 105 -10.56 -19.98 6.30
C VAL A 105 -10.14 -19.91 7.77
N ILE A 106 -10.97 -19.31 8.63
CA ILE A 106 -10.69 -19.23 10.07
C ILE A 106 -10.60 -20.62 10.70
N LEU A 107 -11.53 -21.52 10.37
CA LEU A 107 -11.51 -22.89 10.88
C LEU A 107 -10.29 -23.68 10.41
N LEU A 108 -9.91 -23.55 9.13
CA LEU A 108 -8.70 -24.17 8.58
C LEU A 108 -7.44 -23.64 9.28
N ALA A 109 -7.32 -22.31 9.42
CA ALA A 109 -6.20 -21.68 10.08
C ALA A 109 -6.10 -22.08 11.56
N ALA A 110 -7.24 -22.13 12.27
CA ALA A 110 -7.31 -22.60 13.65
C ALA A 110 -6.94 -24.09 13.77
N GLY A 111 -7.34 -24.92 12.81
CA GLY A 111 -6.94 -26.33 12.74
C GLY A 111 -5.43 -26.50 12.57
N ILE A 112 -4.81 -25.76 11.65
CA ILE A 112 -3.36 -25.76 11.45
C ILE A 112 -2.65 -25.24 12.72
N ALA A 113 -3.11 -24.14 13.31
CA ALA A 113 -2.53 -23.59 14.53
C ALA A 113 -2.63 -24.58 15.71
N GLY A 114 -3.76 -25.28 15.86
CA GLY A 114 -3.94 -26.33 16.85
C GLY A 114 -3.01 -27.52 16.63
N PHE A 115 -2.85 -27.95 15.38
CA PHE A 115 -1.89 -29.00 15.01
C PHE A 115 -0.46 -28.58 15.37
N CYS A 116 -0.01 -27.40 14.96
CA CYS A 116 1.30 -26.87 15.32
C CYS A 116 1.47 -26.84 16.85
N ARG A 117 0.46 -26.35 17.58
CA ARG A 117 0.49 -26.29 19.04
C ARG A 117 0.69 -27.66 19.70
N ILE A 118 0.05 -28.70 19.17
CA ILE A 118 0.21 -30.08 19.66
C ILE A 118 1.65 -30.55 19.44
N PHE A 119 2.18 -30.40 18.23
CA PHE A 119 3.55 -30.84 17.92
C PHE A 119 4.60 -30.06 18.71
N ASP A 120 4.43 -28.75 18.85
CA ASP A 120 5.30 -27.91 19.67
C ASP A 120 5.31 -28.40 21.13
N TYR A 121 4.16 -28.80 21.67
CA TYR A 121 4.05 -29.34 23.03
C TYR A 121 4.72 -30.71 23.16
N VAL A 122 4.56 -31.59 22.16
CA VAL A 122 5.22 -32.90 22.11
C VAL A 122 6.74 -32.72 22.08
N PHE A 123 7.25 -31.80 21.25
CA PHE A 123 8.68 -31.49 21.19
C PHE A 123 9.20 -30.90 22.51
N LEU A 124 8.45 -29.99 23.14
CA LEU A 124 8.79 -29.47 24.48
C LEU A 124 8.93 -30.59 25.51
N LEU A 125 7.95 -31.51 25.58
CA LEU A 125 7.99 -32.64 26.53
C LEU A 125 9.15 -33.59 26.24
N LEU A 126 9.41 -33.91 24.97
CA LEU A 126 10.53 -34.76 24.57
C LEU A 126 11.87 -34.12 24.96
N PHE A 127 12.09 -32.85 24.61
CA PHE A 127 13.36 -32.18 24.90
C PHE A 127 13.60 -31.93 26.39
N THR A 128 12.52 -31.71 27.16
CA THR A 128 12.60 -31.67 28.64
C THR A 128 12.97 -33.03 29.21
N SER A 129 12.39 -34.12 28.69
CA SER A 129 12.68 -35.49 29.15
C SER A 129 14.14 -35.89 28.92
N ILE A 130 14.74 -35.41 27.83
CA ILE A 130 16.14 -35.65 27.47
C ILE A 130 17.09 -34.66 28.19
N LYS A 131 16.58 -33.76 29.04
CA LYS A 131 17.34 -32.70 29.76
C LYS A 131 18.17 -31.80 28.85
N VAL A 132 17.70 -31.60 27.61
CA VAL A 132 18.29 -30.63 26.67
C VAL A 132 17.71 -29.24 26.92
N LEU A 133 16.45 -29.18 27.35
CA LEU A 133 15.82 -27.97 27.86
C LEU A 133 15.56 -28.13 29.36
N ASP A 134 15.98 -27.14 30.15
CA ASP A 134 15.48 -26.96 31.51
C ASP A 134 14.09 -26.31 31.40
N ALA A 135 13.04 -27.09 31.70
CA ALA A 135 11.67 -26.58 31.79
C ALA A 135 11.41 -25.96 33.17
#